data_AF-A0A965AT24-F1
#
_entry.id   AF-A0A965AT24-F1
#
_cell.length_a   1.000
_cell.length_b   1.000
_cell.length_c   1.000
_cell.angle_alpha   90.00
_cell.angle_beta   90.00
_cell.angle_gamma   90.00
#
_symmetry.space_group_name_H-M   'P 1'
#
loop_
_entity.id
_entity.type
_entity.pdbx_description
1 polymer ?
#
loop_
_entity_poly.entity_id
_entity_poly.type
_entity_poly.pdbx_seq_one_letter_code
_entity_poly.pdbx_strand_id
1 'polypeptide(L)' 'MLDAMSFWKQAGIDETRRVCELAGTSYEHFKHIAHKRRRPSVELANRLIKASNGQMSFEKLLFSKN' A
#
# COMPACT_ATOMS: atom_id res chain seq x y z
N MET A 1 5.51 -8.00 -8.32
CA MET A 1 4.71 -7.26 -7.31
C MET A 1 5.58 -6.28 -6.54
N LEU A 2 5.04 -5.08 -6.32
CA LEU A 2 5.70 -3.90 -5.77
C LEU A 2 5.51 -3.82 -4.25
N ASP A 3 6.40 -3.12 -3.56
CA ASP A 3 6.15 -2.61 -2.21
C ASP A 3 5.36 -1.28 -2.28
N ALA A 4 4.86 -0.80 -1.13
CA ALA A 4 4.06 0.42 -1.07
C ALA A 4 4.78 1.67 -1.62
N MET A 5 6.09 1.80 -1.41
CA MET A 5 6.86 2.94 -1.93
C MET A 5 7.02 2.85 -3.44
N SER A 6 7.36 1.66 -3.95
CA SER A 6 7.49 1.44 -5.40
C SER A 6 6.16 1.63 -6.13
N PHE A 7 5.06 1.15 -5.54
CA PHE A 7 3.71 1.39 -6.07
C PHE A 7 3.41 2.88 -6.15
N TRP A 8 3.66 3.63 -5.07
CA TRP A 8 3.41 5.07 -5.05
C TRP A 8 4.21 5.83 -6.11
N LYS A 9 5.50 5.50 -6.26
CA LYS A 9 6.37 6.12 -7.27
C LYS A 9 5.90 5.85 -8.70
N GLN A 10 5.28 4.70 -8.97
CA GLN A 10 4.81 4.32 -10.30
C GLN A 10 3.40 4.82 -10.60
N ALA A 11 2.47 4.63 -9.65
CA ALA A 11 1.07 4.98 -9.82
C ALA A 11 0.81 6.49 -9.69
N GLY A 12 1.67 7.20 -8.96
CA GLY A 12 1.47 8.62 -8.66
C GLY A 12 0.44 8.85 -7.56
N ILE A 13 0.19 10.13 -7.26
CA ILE A 13 -0.60 10.54 -6.10
C ILE A 13 -2.08 10.18 -6.27
N ASP A 14 -2.67 10.51 -7.42
CA ASP A 14 -4.11 10.33 -7.68
C ASP A 14 -4.52 8.86 -7.61
N GLU A 15 -3.79 7.98 -8.29
CA GLU A 15 -4.10 6.55 -8.27
C GLU A 15 -3.84 5.93 -6.89
N THR A 16 -2.78 6.37 -6.20
CA THR A 16 -2.55 5.91 -4.82
C THR A 16 -3.69 6.32 -3.89
N ARG A 17 -4.21 7.54 -4.03
CA ARG A 17 -5.38 8.02 -3.28
C ARG A 17 -6.60 7.14 -3.55
N ARG A 18 -6.90 6.88 -4.82
CA ARG A 18 -8.00 6.01 -5.23
C ARG A 18 -7.89 4.61 -4.62
N VAL A 19 -6.70 4.01 -4.68
CA VAL A 19 -6.43 2.69 -4.08
C VAL A 19 -6.63 2.73 -2.56
N CYS A 20 -6.22 3.81 -1.89
CA CYS A 20 -6.43 3.96 -0.45
C CYS A 20 -7.92 4.05 -0.10
N GLU A 21 -8.68 4.86 -0.83
CA GLU A 21 -10.13 5.00 -0.64
C GLU A 21 -10.85 3.66 -0.84
N LEU A 22 -10.52 2.94 -1.91
CA LEU A 22 -11.07 1.59 -2.18
C LEU A 22 -10.68 0.57 -1.10
N ALA A 23 -9.49 0.70 -0.52
CA ALA A 23 -9.04 -0.16 0.58
C ALA A 23 -9.61 0.25 1.95
N GLY A 24 -10.31 1.39 2.03
CA GLY A 24 -10.85 1.94 3.27
C GLY A 24 -9.77 2.48 4.20
N THR A 25 -8.76 3.15 3.66
CA THR A 25 -7.69 3.82 4.41
C THR A 25 -7.40 5.22 3.86
N SER A 26 -6.68 6.04 4.62
CA SER A 26 -6.27 7.36 4.15
C SER A 26 -4.92 7.31 3.44
N TYR A 27 -4.73 8.24 2.49
CA TYR A 27 -3.45 8.42 1.81
C TYR A 27 -2.30 8.73 2.79
N GLU A 28 -2.57 9.43 3.89
CA GLU A 28 -1.57 9.68 4.93
C GLU A 28 -1.15 8.40 5.65
N HIS A 29 -2.11 7.54 5.99
CA HIS A 29 -1.80 6.23 6.56
C HIS A 29 -0.96 5.40 5.58
N PHE A 30 -1.32 5.43 4.29
CA PHE A 30 -0.54 4.77 3.25
C PHE A 30 0.89 5.32 3.15
N LYS A 31 1.11 6.63 3.24
CA LYS A 31 2.47 7.21 3.31
C LYS A 31 3.26 6.65 4.49
N HIS A 32 2.64 6.49 5.66
CA HIS A 32 3.32 5.86 6.80
C HIS A 32 3.72 4.40 6.51
N ILE A 33 2.90 3.66 5.77
CA ILE A 33 3.23 2.30 5.31
C ILE A 33 4.37 2.32 4.28
N ALA A 34 4.29 3.20 3.28
CA ALA A 34 5.31 3.36 2.24
C ALA A 34 6.68 3.76 2.82
N HIS A 35 6.70 4.66 3.81
CA HIS A 35 7.89 5.05 4.56
C HIS A 35 8.30 4.05 5.66
N LYS A 36 7.65 2.88 5.74
CA LYS A 36 7.89 1.84 6.76
C LYS A 36 7.77 2.31 8.21
N ARG A 37 7.06 3.43 8.46
CA ARG A 37 6.80 3.97 9.81
C ARG A 37 5.67 3.24 10.52
N ARG A 38 4.77 2.61 9.77
CA ARG A 38 3.65 1.81 10.30
C ARG A 38 3.52 0.53 9.48
N ARG A 39 3.19 -0.56 10.17
CA ARG A 39 2.83 -1.83 9.54
C ARG A 39 1.31 -1.90 9.39
N PRO A 40 0.77 -2.17 8.19
CA PRO A 40 -0.66 -2.38 8.03
C PRO A 40 -1.10 -3.67 8.73
N SER A 41 -2.38 -3.77 9.08
CA SER A 41 -2.96 -5.07 9.45
C SER A 41 -3.01 -6.01 8.24
N VAL A 42 -3.13 -7.31 8.48
CA VAL A 42 -3.29 -8.32 7.42
C VAL A 42 -4.50 -8.00 6.54
N GLU A 43 -5.62 -7.60 7.15
CA GLU A 43 -6.83 -7.22 6.40
C GLU A 43 -6.60 -5.98 5.53
N LEU A 44 -5.92 -4.96 6.06
CA LEU A 44 -5.63 -3.75 5.28
C LEU A 44 -4.67 -4.06 4.13
N ALA A 45 -3.64 -4.89 4.35
CA ALA A 45 -2.74 -5.32 3.29
C ALA A 45 -3.49 -6.05 2.18
N ASN A 46 -4.40 -6.97 2.52
CA ASN A 46 -5.25 -7.65 1.53
C ASN A 46 -6.15 -6.68 0.76
N ARG A 47 -6.75 -5.70 1.43
CA ARG A 47 -7.58 -4.67 0.79
C ARG A 47 -6.78 -3.81 -0.18
N LEU A 48 -5.57 -3.40 0.20
CA LEU A 48 -4.66 -2.64 -0.67
C LEU A 48 -4.25 -3.44 -1.91
N ILE A 49 -3.95 -4.73 -1.77
CA ILE A 49 -3.60 -5.60 -2.89
C ILE A 49 -4.77 -5.71 -3.86
N LYS A 50 -5.99 -5.96 -3.35
CA LYS A 50 -7.19 -6.04 -4.18
C LYS A 50 -7.47 -4.71 -4.89
N ALA A 51 -7.40 -3.60 -4.15
CA ALA A 51 -7.64 -2.26 -4.70
C ALA A 51 -6.59 -1.85 -5.76
N SER A 52 -5.35 -2.32 -5.63
CA SER A 52 -4.29 -2.11 -6.62
C SER A 52 -4.25 -3.20 -7.72
N ASN A 53 -5.32 -3.99 -7.89
CA ASN A 53 -5.38 -5.07 -8.89
C ASN A 53 -4.18 -6.04 -8.81
N GLY A 54 -3.70 -6.34 -7.61
CA GLY A 54 -2.57 -7.26 -7.41
C GLY A 54 -1.19 -6.67 -7.68
N GLN A 55 -1.07 -5.36 -7.91
CA GLN A 55 0.22 -4.72 -8.16
C GLN A 55 1.14 -4.73 -6.92
N MET A 56 0.56 -4.63 -5.71
CA MET A 56 1.30 -4.71 -4.45
C MET A 56 1.47 -6.15 -3.95
N SER A 57 2.57 -6.42 -3.23
CA SER A 57 2.83 -7.71 -2.58
C SER A 57 2.51 -7.67 -1.08
N PHE A 58 1.75 -8.66 -0.62
CA PHE A 58 1.42 -8.87 0.80
C PHE A 58 2.68 -8.98 1.67
N GLU A 59 3.65 -9.78 1.24
CA GLU A 59 4.90 -9.97 1.96
C GLU A 59 5.70 -8.66 2.04
N LYS A 60 5.76 -7.89 0.95
CA LYS A 60 6.47 -6.61 0.95
C LYS A 60 5.78 -5.53 1.80
N LEU A 61 4.45 -5.58 1.93
CA LEU A 61 3.67 -4.69 2.79
C LEU A 61 3.84 -5.01 4.28
N LEU A 62 3.96 -6.29 4.64
CA LEU A 62 3.99 -6.74 6.04
C LEU A 62 5.39 -7.03 6.57
N PHE A 63 6.28 -7.53 5.73
CA PHE A 63 7.59 -8.03 6.09
C PHE A 63 8.66 -7.37 5.22
N SER A 64 8.61 -6.03 5.14
CA SER A 64 9.67 -5.27 4.48
C SER A 64 10.98 -5.50 5.22
N LYS A 65 11.75 -6.50 4.79
CA LYS A 65 13.11 -6.76 5.28
C LYS A 65 13.94 -5.49 5.10
N ASN A 66 14.73 -5.16 6.13
CA ASN A 66 15.90 -4.31 5.95
C ASN A 66 16.82 -4.91 4.90
#